data_AF-A0A658IBH8-F1
#
_entry.id   AF-A0A658IBH8-F1
#
_cell.length_a   1.000
_cell.length_b   1.000
_cell.length_c   1.000
_cell.angle_alpha   90.00
_cell.angle_beta   90.00
_cell.angle_gamma   90.00
#
_symmetry.space_group_name_H-M   'P 1'
#
loop_
_entity.id
_entity.type
_entity.pdbx_description
1 polymer ?
#
loop_
_entity_poly.entity_id
_entity_poly.type
_entity_poly.pdbx_seq_one_letter_code
_entity_poly.pdbx_strand_id
1 'polypeptide(L)'
;MNNKCKKIALCLFLLAGTYNLWTLRPVKILYAYSDFGSTVFLVVDHLPWTDRDKIRWYLTYREEFKRKYPLLDQDWFRYYVIDIGNGFT
;
A
#
# COMPACT_ATOMS: atom_id res chain seq x y z
N MET A 1 25.79 -16.73 -27.58
CA MET A 1 24.98 -17.01 -26.38
C MET A 1 23.97 -18.10 -26.70
N ASN A 2 23.99 -19.23 -25.96
CA ASN A 2 23.13 -20.39 -26.24
C ASN A 2 21.63 -20.05 -26.14
N ASN A 3 20.78 -20.70 -26.93
CA ASN A 3 19.33 -20.44 -26.95
C ASN A 3 18.68 -20.62 -25.56
N LYS A 4 19.22 -21.52 -24.72
CA LYS A 4 18.82 -21.66 -23.31
C LYS A 4 19.11 -20.40 -22.50
N CYS A 5 20.31 -19.84 -22.60
CA CYS A 5 20.69 -18.61 -21.90
C CYS A 5 19.84 -17.40 -22.34
N LYS A 6 19.52 -17.29 -23.64
CA LYS A 6 18.61 -16.24 -24.15
C LYS A 6 17.21 -16.34 -23.52
N LYS A 7 16.66 -17.55 -23.42
CA LYS A 7 15.34 -17.79 -22.79
C LYS A 7 15.35 -17.45 -21.30
N ILE A 8 16.40 -17.83 -20.57
CA ILE A 8 16.53 -17.51 -19.14
C ILE A 8 16.63 -16.00 -18.94
N ALA A 9 17.46 -15.31 -19.73
CA ALA A 9 17.59 -13.86 -19.66
C ALA A 9 16.26 -13.16 -19.96
N LEU A 10 15.50 -13.64 -20.96
CA LEU A 10 14.17 -13.12 -21.26
C LEU A 10 13.20 -13.32 -20.08
N CYS A 11 13.17 -14.51 -19.47
CA CYS A 11 12.32 -14.75 -18.30
C CYS A 11 12.67 -13.83 -17.13
N LEU A 12 13.96 -13.64 -16.84
CA LEU A 12 14.41 -12.74 -15.77
C LEU A 12 14.02 -11.29 -16.07
N PHE A 13 14.16 -10.85 -17.32
CA PHE A 13 13.75 -9.52 -17.75
C PHE A 13 12.24 -9.31 -17.57
N LEU A 14 11.43 -10.29 -17.96
CA LEU A 14 9.97 -10.22 -17.79
C LEU A 14 9.58 -10.19 -16.30
N LEU A 15 10.20 -11.01 -15.46
CA LEU A 15 9.96 -11.03 -14.02
C LEU A 15 10.36 -9.70 -13.34
N ALA A 16 11.51 -9.14 -13.71
CA ALA A 16 11.93 -7.84 -13.21
C ALA A 16 11.00 -6.73 -13.71
N GLY A 17 10.52 -6.82 -14.95
CA GLY A 17 9.57 -5.89 -15.54
C GLY A 17 8.23 -5.90 -14.80
N THR A 18 7.65 -7.08 -14.57
CA THR A 18 6.39 -7.20 -13.82
C THR A 18 6.53 -6.74 -12.37
N TYR A 19 7.66 -7.04 -11.72
CA TYR A 19 7.99 -6.52 -10.39
C TYR A 19 7.98 -4.99 -10.36
N ASN A 20 8.67 -4.34 -11.30
CA ASN A 20 8.73 -2.88 -11.38
C ASN A 20 7.37 -2.25 -11.71
N LEU A 21 6.60 -2.88 -12.60
CA LEU A 21 5.25 -2.40 -12.91
C LEU A 21 4.33 -2.45 -11.69
N TRP A 22 4.48 -3.46 -10.84
CA TRP A 22 3.71 -3.56 -9.59
C TRP A 22 4.10 -2.48 -8.58
N THR A 23 5.41 -2.20 -8.40
CA THR A 23 5.88 -1.20 -7.44
C THR A 23 5.58 0.24 -7.86
N LEU A 24 5.41 0.51 -9.15
CA LEU A 24 5.02 1.82 -9.68
C LEU A 24 3.51 2.08 -9.58
N ARG A 25 2.70 1.06 -9.28
CA ARG A 25 1.25 1.22 -9.18
C ARG A 25 0.91 2.07 -7.94
N PRO A 26 0.20 3.21 -8.10
CA PRO A 26 -0.17 4.03 -6.97
C PRO A 26 -1.24 3.31 -6.14
N VAL A 27 -1.01 3.25 -4.83
CA VAL A 27 -1.98 2.68 -3.88
C VAL A 27 -3.14 3.64 -3.69
N LYS A 28 -4.34 3.16 -4.02
CA LYS A 28 -5.58 3.93 -3.95
C LYS A 28 -6.35 3.55 -2.71
N ILE A 29 -6.96 4.56 -2.10
CA ILE A 29 -7.80 4.41 -0.93
C ILE A 29 -9.22 4.27 -1.44
N LEU A 30 -9.83 3.15 -1.09
CA LEU A 30 -11.16 2.80 -1.55
C LEU A 30 -12.21 3.22 -0.52
N TYR A 31 -11.88 3.04 0.76
CA TYR A 31 -12.77 3.36 1.84
C TYR A 31 -11.98 3.72 3.10
N ALA A 32 -12.55 4.55 3.94
CA ALA A 32 -11.97 4.85 5.24
C ALA A 32 -13.10 5.08 6.24
N TYR A 33 -12.98 4.45 7.40
CA TYR A 33 -13.91 4.59 8.50
C TYR A 33 -13.17 4.71 9.82
N SER A 34 -13.78 5.41 10.77
CA SER A 34 -13.30 5.49 12.14
C SER A 34 -14.30 4.79 13.05
N ASP A 35 -13.81 4.19 14.13
CA ASP A 35 -14.64 3.65 15.20
C ASP A 35 -15.17 4.74 16.15
N PHE A 36 -15.00 6.02 15.80
CA PHE A 36 -15.31 7.20 16.64
C PHE A 36 -14.53 7.26 17.97
N GLY A 37 -13.56 6.37 18.16
CA GLY A 37 -12.60 6.39 19.26
C GLY A 37 -11.24 6.87 18.75
N SER A 38 -10.20 6.08 19.03
CA SER A 38 -8.83 6.36 18.63
C SER A 38 -8.38 5.60 17.38
N THR A 39 -9.28 4.89 16.70
CA THR A 39 -8.92 4.01 15.58
C THR A 39 -9.48 4.51 14.24
N VAL A 40 -8.63 4.47 13.22
CA VAL A 40 -9.01 4.69 11.82
C VAL A 40 -8.61 3.48 11.01
N PHE A 41 -9.54 2.96 10.23
CA PHE A 41 -9.31 1.90 9.27
C PHE A 41 -9.30 2.50 7.87
N LEU A 42 -8.19 2.30 7.16
CA LEU A 42 -7.95 2.71 5.79
C LEU A 42 -7.95 1.46 4.91
N VAL A 43 -8.97 1.35 4.07
CA VAL A 43 -9.10 0.27 3.09
C VAL A 43 -8.46 0.72 1.79
N VAL A 44 -7.43 0.01 1.38
CA VAL A 44 -6.69 0.27 0.14
C VAL A 44 -6.92 -0.85 -0.87
N ASP A 45 -6.71 -0.53 -2.14
CA ASP A 45 -6.85 -1.52 -3.21
C ASP A 45 -5.74 -2.58 -3.19
N HIS A 46 -4.54 -2.21 -2.71
CA HIS A 46 -3.41 -3.11 -2.46
C HIS A 46 -2.42 -2.45 -1.50
N LEU A 47 -1.65 -3.27 -0.76
CA LEU A 47 -0.54 -2.75 0.04
C LEU A 47 0.74 -2.60 -0.81
N PRO A 48 1.56 -1.56 -0.56
CA PRO A 48 2.92 -1.51 -1.09
C PRO A 48 3.71 -2.75 -0.68
N TRP A 49 4.56 -3.23 -1.58
CA TRP A 49 5.20 -4.53 -1.41
C TRP A 49 6.29 -4.53 -0.35
N THR A 50 7.05 -3.44 -0.22
CA THR A 50 8.13 -3.29 0.75
C THR A 50 7.70 -2.45 1.94
N ASP A 51 8.23 -2.71 3.12
CA ASP A 51 7.92 -1.92 4.31
C ASP A 51 8.36 -0.46 4.17
N ARG A 52 9.45 -0.21 3.44
CA ARG A 52 9.88 1.15 3.09
C ARG A 52 8.81 1.89 2.28
N ASP A 53 8.18 1.22 1.32
CA ASP A 53 7.16 1.85 0.49
C ASP A 53 5.83 1.99 1.22
N LYS A 54 5.50 1.07 2.15
CA LYS A 54 4.37 1.24 3.08
C LYS A 54 4.53 2.49 3.93
N ILE A 55 5.70 2.67 4.55
CA ILE A 55 6.01 3.86 5.38
C ILE A 55 5.94 5.12 4.52
N ARG A 56 6.57 5.11 3.34
CA ARG A 56 6.59 6.27 2.44
C ARG A 56 5.19 6.66 1.99
N TRP A 57 4.39 5.68 1.57
CA TRP A 57 3.00 5.91 1.19
C TRP A 57 2.22 6.55 2.34
N TYR A 58 2.30 5.98 3.55
CA TYR A 58 1.62 6.54 4.71
C TYR A 58 2.05 7.99 5.00
N LEU A 59 3.35 8.29 4.97
CA LEU A 59 3.85 9.65 5.19
C LEU A 59 3.35 10.65 4.14
N THR A 60 3.24 10.24 2.88
CA THR A 60 2.73 11.08 1.79
C THR A 60 1.26 11.48 2.00
N TYR A 61 0.42 10.56 2.47
CA TYR A 61 -1.02 10.78 2.62
C TYR A 61 -1.47 11.15 4.04
N ARG A 62 -0.56 11.10 5.02
CA ARG A 62 -0.85 11.35 6.45
C ARG A 62 -1.62 12.64 6.70
N GLU A 63 -1.18 13.74 6.09
CA GLU A 63 -1.81 15.05 6.32
C GLU A 63 -3.21 15.13 5.70
N GLU A 64 -3.44 14.44 4.58
CA GLU A 64 -4.76 14.30 4.00
C GLU A 64 -5.70 13.53 4.95
N PHE A 65 -5.21 12.47 5.60
CA PHE A 65 -5.99 11.68 6.56
C PHE A 65 -6.39 12.48 7.78
N LYS A 66 -5.43 13.17 8.40
CA LYS A 66 -5.69 14.03 9.55
C LYS A 66 -6.75 15.09 9.25
N ARG A 67 -6.72 15.65 8.02
CA ARG A 67 -7.69 16.66 7.59
C ARG A 67 -9.08 16.06 7.34
N LYS A 68 -9.15 14.91 6.68
CA LYS A 68 -10.42 14.30 6.26
C LYS A 68 -11.12 13.57 7.41
N TYR A 69 -10.34 13.05 8.35
CA TYR A 69 -10.79 12.32 9.53
C TYR A 69 -10.10 12.94 10.75
N PRO A 70 -10.53 14.13 11.18
CA PRO A 70 -9.98 14.76 12.38
C PRO A 70 -10.29 13.84 13.55
N LEU A 71 -9.22 13.38 14.20
CA LEU A 71 -9.36 12.55 15.38
C LEU A 71 -9.62 13.47 16.58
N LEU A 72 -10.52 13.04 17.47
CA LEU A 72 -10.76 13.73 18.75
C LEU A 72 -9.43 13.81 19.51
N ASP A 73 -9.07 14.95 20.10
CA ASP A 73 -7.84 15.08 20.89
C ASP A 73 -7.76 13.99 21.98
N GLN A 74 -7.05 12.91 21.66
CA GLN A 74 -6.75 11.79 22.52
C GLN A 74 -5.23 11.59 22.46
N ASP A 75 -4.68 11.11 23.57
CA ASP A 75 -3.23 11.00 23.73
C ASP A 75 -2.58 10.05 22.68
N TRP A 76 -3.35 9.13 22.09
CA TRP A 76 -2.84 8.10 21.18
C TRP A 76 -3.90 7.71 20.14
N PHE A 77 -3.46 7.57 18.88
CA PHE A 77 -4.29 7.13 17.75
C PHE A 77 -3.65 5.98 17.00
N ARG A 78 -4.50 5.14 16.39
CA ARG A 78 -4.08 4.00 15.59
C ARG A 78 -4.69 4.05 14.19
N TYR A 79 -3.83 3.99 13.19
CA TYR A 79 -4.23 3.81 11.80
C TYR A 79 -3.97 2.37 11.38
N TYR A 80 -5.03 1.65 11.01
CA TYR A 80 -4.95 0.35 10.36
C TYR A 80 -5.05 0.55 8.85
N VAL A 81 -4.10 0.01 8.10
CA VAL A 81 -4.14 -0.01 6.64
C VAL A 81 -4.35 -1.45 6.20
N ILE A 82 -5.48 -1.72 5.55
CA ILE A 82 -5.93 -3.07 5.18
C ILE A 82 -6.21 -3.09 3.69
N ASP A 83 -5.76 -4.12 2.97
CA ASP A 83 -6.15 -4.31 1.58
C ASP A 83 -7.41 -5.18 1.45
N ILE A 84 -8.11 -5.05 0.32
CA ILE A 84 -9.35 -5.82 0.03
C ILE A 84 -9.12 -7.36 0.03
N GLY A 85 -7.90 -7.84 -0.20
CA GLY A 85 -7.60 -9.27 -0.18
C GLY A 85 -7.28 -9.82 1.21
N ASN A 86 -6.93 -8.97 2.17
CA ASN A 86 -6.28 -9.36 3.43
C ASN A 86 -7.12 -8.91 4.64
N GLY A 87 -8.43 -9.17 4.58
CA GLY A 87 -9.34 -9.04 5.73
C GLY A 87 -10.50 -8.05 5.58
N PHE A 88 -10.70 -7.43 4.41
CA PHE A 88 -11.86 -6.58 4.12
C PHE A 88 -12.76 -7.23 3.06
N THR A 89 -13.88 -7.84 3.49
CA THR A 89 -14.91 -8.48 2.64
C THR A 89 -16.18 -7.66 2.57
#